data_AF-A0A959NR67-F1
#
_entry.id   AF-A0A959NR67-F1
#
_cell.length_a   1.000
_cell.length_b   1.000
_cell.length_c   1.000
_cell.angle_alpha   90.00
_cell.angle_beta   90.00
_cell.angle_gamma   90.00
#
_symmetry.space_group_name_H-M   'P 1'
#
loop_
_entity.id
_entity.type
_entity.pdbx_description
1 polymer ?
#
loop_
_entity_poly.entity_id
_entity_poly.type
_entity_poly.pdbx_seq_one_letter_code
_entity_poly.pdbx_strand_id
1 'polypeptide(L)'
;MKRSHLKKGDVLISIVGAIIGNLSLVKTETKATCSCKLAILRPKEIEPEFAAIFLKSKYGQNQIQKFRRGSGQTGLILEDFDQLLIPELDTSFRQSIKELVDLSFKKLENSIESYTKAETVLLETLGLADFQPSKEPINVKSFSESFGSSGRLDAEYYQIKYEQVVQQIKTTNYDRLSSIVKIKKSIEPGSAYYTEEGMPFVRVADYDKFGLSTPNKYLTDEFCKENSELIEKLKPKKETILFSKDGSVGTAYMLRKDADFITSSAILHLTVRDKTKIIPEYLTLALNSKLVQMQAERDAGGSIILHWRISEIENAVVPVIDFDKQREIADLVEESFKLKKQSEHLLEVAKTAVEMAIEKSEYEAIDFLEKNINNYGS
;
A
#
# COMPACT_ATOMS: atom_id res chain seq x y z
N MET A 1 22.88 23.55 10.06
CA MET A 1 21.68 22.78 9.66
C MET A 1 20.70 22.46 10.81
N LYS A 2 20.52 23.32 11.83
CA LYS A 2 19.55 23.03 12.92
C LYS A 2 18.08 23.22 12.51
N ARG A 3 17.80 24.08 11.52
CA ARG A 3 16.43 24.45 11.10
C ARG A 3 15.65 23.32 10.41
N SER A 4 16.35 22.40 9.73
CA SER A 4 15.76 21.27 9.00
C SER A 4 15.51 20.02 9.85
N HIS A 5 15.87 20.03 11.14
CA HIS A 5 15.61 18.90 12.03
C HIS A 5 14.12 18.85 12.35
N LEU A 6 13.53 17.67 12.18
CA LEU A 6 12.15 17.41 12.53
C LEU A 6 11.98 17.27 14.04
N LYS A 7 10.80 17.67 14.52
CA LYS A 7 10.34 17.47 15.90
C LYS A 7 8.94 16.88 15.89
N LYS A 8 8.57 16.15 16.95
CA LYS A 8 7.18 15.76 17.15
C LYS A 8 6.28 17.00 17.18
N GLY A 9 5.15 16.93 16.47
CA GLY A 9 4.23 18.05 16.27
C GLY A 9 4.58 18.95 15.08
N ASP A 10 5.69 18.71 14.37
CA ASP A 10 5.94 19.41 13.10
C ASP A 10 4.89 18.95 12.06
N VAL A 11 4.24 19.91 11.39
CA VAL A 11 3.38 19.65 10.23
C VAL A 11 4.20 19.88 8.97
N LEU A 12 4.38 18.81 8.19
CA LEU A 12 5.16 18.83 6.96
C LEU A 12 4.23 19.04 5.78
N ILE A 13 4.58 19.96 4.89
CA ILE A 13 3.83 20.23 3.67
C ILE A 13 4.74 20.22 2.47
N SER A 14 4.31 19.57 1.39
CA SER A 14 5.03 19.65 0.12
C SER A 14 4.83 21.01 -0.54
N ILE A 15 5.94 21.67 -0.88
CA ILE A 15 5.97 23.03 -1.45
C ILE A 15 6.42 23.06 -2.92
N VAL A 16 6.76 21.91 -3.52
CA VAL A 16 7.23 21.82 -4.90
C VAL A 16 6.61 20.64 -5.65
N GLY A 17 6.25 20.86 -6.92
CA GLY A 17 5.85 19.79 -7.85
C GLY A 17 4.35 19.48 -7.87
N ALA A 18 4.01 18.27 -8.33
CA ALA A 18 2.62 17.85 -8.53
C ALA A 18 1.85 17.59 -7.22
N ILE A 19 2.57 17.34 -6.12
CA ILE A 19 2.00 16.98 -4.82
C ILE A 19 1.94 18.17 -3.84
N ILE A 20 1.96 19.41 -4.36
CA ILE A 20 1.89 20.61 -3.52
C ILE A 20 0.62 20.59 -2.68
N GLY A 21 0.78 20.85 -1.38
CA GLY A 21 -0.31 20.80 -0.42
C GLY A 21 -0.50 19.46 0.28
N ASN A 22 0.21 18.40 -0.14
CA ASN A 22 0.24 17.14 0.60
C ASN A 22 0.86 17.34 1.99
N LEU A 23 0.19 16.82 3.00
CA LEU A 23 0.48 17.07 4.42
C LEU A 23 0.79 15.79 5.17
N SER A 24 1.75 15.87 6.10
CA SER A 24 2.05 14.82 7.07
C SER A 24 2.32 15.43 8.45
N LEU A 25 1.97 14.70 9.51
CA LEU A 25 2.20 15.11 10.89
C LEU A 25 3.30 14.25 11.50
N VAL A 26 4.33 14.87 12.07
CA VAL A 26 5.42 14.15 12.73
C VAL A 26 4.95 13.70 14.12
N LYS A 27 4.73 12.40 14.31
CA LYS A 27 4.31 11.82 15.61
C LYS A 27 5.45 11.15 16.40
N THR A 28 6.61 10.98 15.77
CA THR A 28 7.79 10.35 16.39
C THR A 28 8.80 11.39 16.88
N GLU A 29 9.59 11.01 17.88
CA GLU A 29 10.76 11.75 18.36
C GLU A 29 12.05 11.35 17.64
N THR A 30 11.98 10.42 16.68
CA THR A 30 13.14 9.95 15.91
C THR A 30 13.80 11.13 15.20
N LYS A 31 15.11 11.29 15.41
CA LYS A 31 15.90 12.34 14.76
C LYS A 31 15.89 12.12 13.24
N ALA A 32 15.33 13.09 12.52
CA ALA A 32 15.29 13.11 11.07
C ALA A 32 15.46 14.55 10.56
N THR A 33 15.87 14.68 9.30
CA THR A 33 15.97 15.98 8.62
C THR A 33 15.02 16.05 7.44
N CYS A 34 14.43 17.22 7.22
CA CYS A 34 13.47 17.46 6.16
C CYS A 34 14.17 17.82 4.83
N SER A 35 13.58 17.38 3.71
CA SER A 35 14.00 17.77 2.35
C SER A 35 13.72 19.26 2.09
N CYS A 36 14.52 19.90 1.22
CA CYS A 36 14.28 21.29 0.81
C CYS A 36 12.99 21.50 0.00
N LYS A 37 12.32 20.41 -0.42
CA LYS A 37 11.03 20.45 -1.12
C LYS A 37 9.82 20.40 -0.17
N LEU A 38 10.07 20.37 1.13
CA LEU A 38 9.05 20.36 2.18
C LEU A 38 9.22 21.60 3.06
N ALA A 39 8.09 22.21 3.45
CA ALA A 39 8.08 23.20 4.52
C ALA A 39 7.71 22.54 5.86
N ILE A 40 8.26 23.07 6.93
CA ILE A 40 8.01 22.64 8.31
C ILE A 40 7.20 23.74 8.99
N LEU A 41 5.95 23.44 9.29
CA LEU A 41 5.08 24.31 10.08
C LEU A 41 5.13 23.86 11.54
N ARG A 42 5.33 24.82 12.45
CA ARG A 42 5.43 24.60 13.89
C ARG A 42 4.36 25.42 14.62
N PRO A 43 3.16 24.87 14.80
CA PRO A 43 2.11 25.52 15.57
C PRO A 43 2.60 25.82 16.99
N LYS A 44 2.33 27.05 17.46
CA LYS A 44 2.72 27.51 18.81
C LYS A 44 1.52 27.67 19.75
N GLU A 45 0.40 28.16 19.21
CA GLU A 45 -0.78 28.55 19.97
C GLU A 45 -1.97 27.60 19.79
N ILE A 46 -1.82 26.64 18.86
CA ILE A 46 -2.84 25.65 18.51
C ILE A 46 -2.21 24.26 18.46
N GLU A 47 -3.05 23.26 18.65
CA GLU A 47 -2.71 21.85 18.60
C GLU A 47 -2.23 21.48 17.18
N PRO A 48 -1.05 20.85 17.03
CA PRO A 48 -0.55 20.45 15.72
C PRO A 48 -1.48 19.52 14.94
N GLU A 49 -2.18 18.64 15.65
CA GLU A 49 -3.19 17.74 15.09
C GLU A 49 -4.33 18.53 14.45
N PHE A 50 -4.88 19.52 15.17
CA PHE A 50 -5.93 20.39 14.64
C PHE A 50 -5.44 21.17 13.42
N ALA A 51 -4.26 21.79 13.50
CA ALA A 51 -3.67 22.52 12.39
C ALA A 51 -3.49 21.64 11.14
N ALA A 52 -3.01 20.40 11.32
CA ALA A 52 -2.85 19.44 10.23
C ALA A 52 -4.19 19.04 9.59
N ILE A 53 -5.22 18.80 10.41
CA ILE A 53 -6.56 18.45 9.92
C ILE A 53 -7.21 19.62 9.19
N PHE A 54 -7.14 20.84 9.73
CA PHE A 54 -7.62 22.03 9.06
C PHE A 54 -6.93 22.24 7.71
N LEU A 55 -5.60 22.14 7.65
CA LEU A 55 -4.86 22.29 6.39
C LEU A 55 -5.18 21.19 5.37
N LYS A 56 -5.62 20.00 5.82
CA LYS A 56 -6.13 18.92 4.96
C LYS A 56 -7.58 19.12 4.50
N SER A 57 -8.37 19.93 5.20
CA SER A 57 -9.74 20.25 4.81
C SER A 57 -9.78 20.99 3.47
N LYS A 58 -10.95 21.04 2.83
CA LYS A 58 -11.15 21.84 1.61
C LYS A 58 -10.81 23.31 1.82
N TYR A 59 -11.04 23.87 3.01
CA TYR A 59 -10.72 25.27 3.32
C TYR A 59 -9.22 25.52 3.38
N GLY A 60 -8.47 24.64 4.06
CA GLY A 60 -7.02 24.70 4.11
C GLY A 60 -6.40 24.49 2.73
N GLN A 61 -6.85 23.47 1.99
CA GLN A 61 -6.36 23.17 0.65
C GLN A 61 -6.68 24.28 -0.34
N ASN A 62 -7.87 24.88 -0.32
CA ASN A 62 -8.21 26.01 -1.19
C ASN A 62 -7.29 27.22 -0.97
N GLN A 63 -6.92 27.51 0.29
CA GLN A 63 -5.94 28.55 0.58
C GLN A 63 -4.56 28.21 0.03
N ILE A 64 -4.09 26.98 0.23
CA ILE A 64 -2.80 26.50 -0.28
C ILE A 64 -2.75 26.59 -1.82
N GLN A 65 -3.80 26.14 -2.50
CA GLN A 65 -3.87 26.18 -3.97
C GLN A 65 -3.93 27.61 -4.51
N LYS A 66 -4.56 28.55 -3.79
CA LYS A 66 -4.59 29.98 -4.15
C LYS A 66 -3.18 30.59 -4.22
N PHE A 67 -2.26 30.18 -3.34
CA PHE A 67 -0.89 30.69 -3.29
C PHE A 67 0.10 29.96 -4.20
N ARG A 68 -0.33 28.87 -4.84
CA ARG A 68 0.50 28.11 -5.78
C ARG A 68 0.83 28.96 -7.01
N ARG A 69 2.12 29.09 -7.33
CA ARG A 69 2.61 29.88 -8.49
C ARG A 69 3.54 29.05 -9.37
N GLY A 70 3.65 29.40 -10.66
CA GLY A 70 4.60 28.83 -11.62
C GLY A 70 3.93 28.22 -12.87
N SER A 71 4.60 28.31 -14.02
CA SER A 71 4.08 27.83 -15.32
C SER A 71 4.54 26.40 -15.69
N GLY A 72 5.62 25.89 -15.05
CA GLY A 72 6.16 24.53 -15.28
C GLY A 72 6.34 23.73 -13.99
N GLN A 73 7.28 24.15 -13.14
CA GLN A 73 7.35 23.66 -11.76
C GLN A 73 6.64 24.67 -10.86
N THR A 74 5.44 24.31 -10.42
CA THR A 74 4.74 25.12 -9.43
C THR A 74 5.42 25.01 -8.08
N GLY A 75 5.30 26.07 -7.28
CA GLY A 75 5.84 26.13 -5.92
C GLY A 75 5.03 27.01 -4.98
N LEU A 76 5.30 26.86 -3.69
CA LEU A 76 4.91 27.77 -2.60
C LEU A 76 6.18 28.33 -1.97
N ILE A 77 6.16 29.62 -1.63
CA ILE A 77 7.25 30.24 -0.85
C ILE A 77 6.90 30.20 0.64
N LEU A 78 7.90 30.30 1.51
CA LEU A 78 7.67 30.17 2.95
C LEU A 78 6.82 31.32 3.51
N GLU A 79 6.94 32.51 2.90
CA GLU A 79 6.18 33.71 3.24
C GLU A 79 4.70 33.62 2.87
N ASP A 80 4.30 32.68 2.00
CA ASP A 80 2.87 32.43 1.72
C ASP A 80 2.17 31.77 2.93
N PHE A 81 2.92 31.06 3.78
CA PHE A 81 2.35 30.39 4.96
C PHE A 81 1.91 31.37 6.05
N ASP A 82 2.55 32.55 6.13
CA ASP A 82 2.17 33.60 7.07
C ASP A 82 0.80 34.22 6.71
N GLN A 83 0.29 33.95 5.50
CA GLN A 83 -1.01 34.44 5.00
C GLN A 83 -2.14 33.42 5.16
N LEU A 84 -1.85 32.20 5.64
CA LEU A 84 -2.88 31.18 5.86
C LEU A 84 -3.74 31.56 7.06
N LEU A 85 -5.04 31.66 6.82
CA LEU A 85 -6.04 31.89 7.86
C LEU A 85 -6.43 30.57 8.48
N ILE A 86 -6.19 30.44 9.79
CA ILE A 86 -6.67 29.33 10.61
C ILE A 86 -7.93 29.82 11.35
N PRO A 87 -9.04 29.06 11.33
CA PRO A 87 -10.24 29.45 12.05
C PRO A 87 -10.00 29.42 13.56
N GLU A 88 -10.46 30.46 14.23
CA GLU A 88 -10.51 30.52 15.69
C GLU A 88 -11.73 29.71 16.16
N LEU A 89 -11.47 28.49 16.64
CA LEU A 89 -12.47 27.57 17.18
C LEU A 89 -12.20 27.30 18.67
N ASP A 90 -13.23 26.91 19.40
CA ASP A 90 -13.11 26.68 20.84
C ASP A 90 -12.03 25.65 21.16
N THR A 91 -11.31 25.91 22.26
CA THR A 91 -10.23 25.03 22.74
C THR A 91 -10.73 23.61 23.00
N SER A 92 -11.96 23.46 23.49
CA SER A 92 -12.59 22.15 23.70
C SER A 92 -12.76 21.38 22.38
N PHE A 93 -13.23 22.04 21.31
CA PHE A 93 -13.37 21.43 20.01
C PHE A 93 -12.02 21.02 19.41
N ARG A 94 -11.03 21.92 19.45
CA ARG A 94 -9.67 21.63 18.97
C ARG A 94 -9.03 20.44 19.69
N GLN A 95 -9.28 20.33 21.00
CA GLN A 95 -8.83 19.20 21.82
C GLN A 95 -9.51 17.88 21.41
N SER A 96 -10.81 17.89 21.11
CA SER A 96 -11.53 16.71 20.58
C SER A 96 -10.94 16.22 19.25
N ILE A 97 -10.59 17.15 18.34
CA ILE A 97 -9.92 16.80 17.08
C ILE A 97 -8.53 16.20 17.35
N LYS A 98 -7.77 16.78 18.28
CA LYS A 98 -6.47 16.25 18.68
C LYS A 98 -6.58 14.80 19.19
N GLU A 99 -7.50 14.53 20.09
CA GLU A 99 -7.71 13.19 20.67
C GLU A 99 -8.10 12.17 19.60
N LEU A 100 -8.92 12.58 18.63
CA LEU A 100 -9.33 11.73 17.52
C LEU A 100 -8.15 11.37 16.60
N VAL A 101 -7.28 12.34 16.29
CA VAL A 101 -6.06 12.12 15.52
C VAL A 101 -5.08 11.24 16.29
N ASP A 102 -4.90 11.46 17.59
CA ASP A 102 -4.08 10.58 18.44
C ASP A 102 -4.58 9.14 18.40
N LEU A 103 -5.89 8.94 18.50
CA LEU A 103 -6.52 7.62 18.40
C LEU A 103 -6.28 6.99 17.01
N SER A 104 -6.38 7.76 15.93
CA SER A 104 -6.11 7.24 14.58
C SER A 104 -4.67 6.73 14.45
N PHE A 105 -3.69 7.50 14.92
CA PHE A 105 -2.29 7.08 14.89
C PHE A 105 -2.04 5.82 15.74
N LYS A 106 -2.69 5.70 16.90
CA LYS A 106 -2.62 4.48 17.71
C LYS A 106 -3.21 3.26 16.99
N LYS A 107 -4.31 3.44 16.26
CA LYS A 107 -4.90 2.38 15.42
C LYS A 107 -3.96 1.96 14.29
N LEU A 108 -3.31 2.91 13.65
CA LEU A 108 -2.30 2.63 12.62
C LEU A 108 -1.08 1.89 13.18
N GLU A 109 -0.59 2.26 14.36
CA GLU A 109 0.50 1.55 15.04
C GLU A 109 0.11 0.09 15.35
N ASN A 110 -1.06 -0.12 15.95
CA ASN A 110 -1.57 -1.48 16.21
C ASN A 110 -1.77 -2.29 14.92
N SER A 111 -2.17 -1.65 13.82
CA SER A 111 -2.28 -2.29 12.50
C SER A 111 -0.92 -2.83 12.03
N ILE A 112 0.11 -1.98 12.08
CA ILE A 112 1.49 -2.34 11.73
C ILE A 112 1.97 -3.50 12.61
N GLU A 113 1.78 -3.40 13.93
CA GLU A 113 2.15 -4.47 14.86
C GLU A 113 1.47 -5.81 14.53
N SER A 114 0.16 -5.78 14.23
CA SER A 114 -0.59 -7.00 13.91
C SER A 114 -0.08 -7.65 12.61
N TYR A 115 0.21 -6.86 11.58
CA TYR A 115 0.79 -7.37 10.34
C TYR A 115 2.20 -7.92 10.55
N THR A 116 3.05 -7.23 11.30
CA THR A 116 4.40 -7.71 11.64
C THR A 116 4.35 -9.00 12.45
N LYS A 117 3.41 -9.13 13.39
CA LYS A 117 3.18 -10.40 14.11
C LYS A 117 2.82 -11.54 13.15
N ALA A 118 1.97 -11.29 12.15
CA ALA A 118 1.65 -12.29 11.13
C ALA A 118 2.90 -12.72 10.33
N GLU A 119 3.75 -11.77 9.94
CA GLU A 119 5.04 -12.06 9.29
C GLU A 119 5.96 -12.89 10.20
N THR A 120 6.05 -12.55 11.49
CA THR A 120 6.84 -13.28 12.48
C THR A 120 6.33 -14.71 12.66
N VAL A 121 5.02 -14.91 12.85
CA VAL A 121 4.41 -16.25 13.01
C VAL A 121 4.70 -17.12 11.78
N LEU A 122 4.63 -16.57 10.57
CA LEU A 122 5.01 -17.29 9.35
C LEU A 122 6.47 -17.73 9.40
N LEU A 123 7.40 -16.82 9.70
CA LEU A 123 8.83 -17.11 9.71
C LEU A 123 9.19 -18.12 10.81
N GLU A 124 8.63 -18.00 12.01
CA GLU A 124 8.82 -18.95 13.11
C GLU A 124 8.30 -20.34 12.74
N THR A 125 7.09 -20.42 12.17
CA THR A 125 6.48 -21.70 11.75
C THR A 125 7.34 -22.44 10.72
N LEU A 126 8.09 -21.70 9.91
CA LEU A 126 8.98 -22.26 8.89
C LEU A 126 10.45 -22.41 9.34
N GLY A 127 10.75 -22.13 10.61
CA GLY A 127 12.12 -22.17 11.13
C GLY A 127 13.06 -21.13 10.50
N LEU A 128 12.50 -19.99 10.09
CA LEU A 128 13.15 -18.93 9.32
C LEU A 128 13.31 -17.61 10.08
N ALA A 129 12.98 -17.57 11.37
CA ALA A 129 13.09 -16.36 12.20
C ALA A 129 14.52 -15.77 12.18
N ASP A 130 15.54 -16.64 12.29
CA ASP A 130 16.95 -16.26 12.27
C ASP A 130 17.62 -16.41 10.90
N PHE A 131 16.84 -16.66 9.84
CA PHE A 131 17.40 -16.92 8.52
C PHE A 131 18.06 -15.66 7.94
N GLN A 132 19.38 -15.71 7.85
CA GLN A 132 20.19 -14.71 7.18
C GLN A 132 20.62 -15.26 5.82
N PRO A 133 20.07 -14.74 4.71
CA PRO A 133 20.51 -15.15 3.38
C PRO A 133 21.99 -14.83 3.20
N SER A 134 22.69 -15.69 2.47
CA SER A 134 24.10 -15.47 2.14
C SER A 134 24.32 -14.09 1.50
N LYS A 135 25.37 -13.40 1.97
CA LYS A 135 25.86 -12.15 1.38
C LYS A 135 27.07 -12.37 0.48
N GLU A 136 27.43 -13.64 0.24
CA GLU A 136 28.54 -14.00 -0.63
C GLU A 136 28.30 -13.47 -2.05
N PRO A 137 29.23 -12.69 -2.61
CA PRO A 137 29.06 -12.10 -3.94
C PRO A 137 29.33 -13.11 -5.07
N ILE A 138 29.91 -14.28 -4.76
CA ILE A 138 30.37 -15.27 -5.73
C ILE A 138 29.63 -16.59 -5.52
N ASN A 139 29.08 -17.15 -6.60
CA ASN A 139 28.63 -18.54 -6.65
C ASN A 139 29.26 -19.21 -7.88
N VAL A 140 29.90 -20.37 -7.70
CA VAL A 140 30.53 -21.11 -8.79
C VAL A 140 29.60 -22.25 -9.19
N LYS A 141 29.18 -22.27 -10.45
CA LYS A 141 28.32 -23.31 -11.03
C LYS A 141 28.97 -23.93 -12.25
N SER A 142 28.85 -25.25 -12.38
CA SER A 142 29.21 -25.93 -13.61
C SER A 142 28.27 -25.50 -14.76
N PHE A 143 28.67 -25.73 -16.01
CA PHE A 143 27.81 -25.46 -17.17
C PHE A 143 26.45 -26.20 -17.06
N SER A 144 26.47 -27.46 -16.63
CA SER A 144 25.28 -28.30 -16.45
C SER A 144 24.33 -27.79 -15.36
N GLU A 145 24.86 -27.13 -14.32
CA GLU A 145 24.08 -26.57 -13.22
C GLU A 145 23.67 -25.11 -13.45
N SER A 146 24.15 -24.49 -14.53
CA SER A 146 23.87 -23.10 -14.90
C SER A 146 23.16 -23.00 -16.25
N PHE A 147 23.87 -22.52 -17.29
CA PHE A 147 23.29 -22.28 -18.61
C PHE A 147 22.65 -23.55 -19.21
N GLY A 148 23.26 -24.72 -18.98
CA GLY A 148 22.74 -25.99 -19.48
C GLY A 148 21.39 -26.40 -18.89
N SER A 149 21.02 -25.89 -17.71
CA SER A 149 19.74 -26.21 -17.05
C SER A 149 18.71 -25.08 -17.18
N SER A 150 19.14 -23.82 -17.08
CA SER A 150 18.24 -22.66 -17.03
C SER A 150 18.16 -21.86 -18.33
N GLY A 151 19.18 -21.98 -19.21
CA GLY A 151 19.38 -21.10 -20.35
C GLY A 151 19.78 -19.66 -20.01
N ARG A 152 20.12 -19.36 -18.74
CA ARG A 152 20.48 -18.02 -18.25
C ARG A 152 21.99 -17.84 -18.06
N LEU A 153 22.48 -16.66 -18.40
CA LEU A 153 23.89 -16.24 -18.24
C LEU A 153 24.07 -15.04 -17.29
N ASP A 154 22.99 -14.52 -16.70
CA ASP A 154 23.04 -13.49 -15.67
C ASP A 154 23.46 -14.09 -14.32
N ALA A 155 24.51 -13.52 -13.70
CA ALA A 155 25.10 -14.05 -12.47
C ALA A 155 24.18 -13.87 -11.26
N GLU A 156 23.33 -12.84 -11.28
CA GLU A 156 22.36 -12.52 -10.24
C GLU A 156 21.42 -13.70 -9.99
N TYR A 157 20.92 -14.36 -11.04
CA TYR A 157 20.06 -15.54 -10.95
C TYR A 157 20.67 -16.65 -10.07
N TYR A 158 21.99 -16.78 -10.09
CA TYR A 158 22.72 -17.83 -9.37
C TYR A 158 23.23 -17.38 -8.00
N GLN A 159 22.75 -16.28 -7.40
CA GLN A 159 23.18 -15.95 -6.03
C GLN A 159 22.75 -17.02 -5.03
N ILE A 160 23.66 -17.41 -4.13
CA ILE A 160 23.47 -18.47 -3.11
C ILE A 160 22.20 -18.24 -2.28
N LYS A 161 21.90 -16.98 -1.97
CA LYS A 161 20.73 -16.58 -1.17
C LYS A 161 19.41 -17.13 -1.73
N TYR A 162 19.27 -17.24 -3.06
CA TYR A 162 18.05 -17.71 -3.68
C TYR A 162 17.91 -19.23 -3.58
N GLU A 163 19.02 -19.97 -3.71
CA GLU A 163 19.05 -21.42 -3.53
C GLU A 163 18.71 -21.80 -2.09
N GLN A 164 19.32 -21.11 -1.12
CA GLN A 164 19.09 -21.34 0.31
C GLN A 164 17.62 -21.18 0.69
N VAL A 165 16.96 -20.12 0.20
CA VAL A 165 15.54 -19.87 0.46
C VAL A 165 14.67 -20.99 -0.10
N VAL A 166 14.89 -21.36 -1.36
CA VAL A 166 14.09 -22.42 -2.00
C VAL A 166 14.33 -23.77 -1.34
N GLN A 167 15.57 -24.09 -0.97
CA GLN A 167 15.88 -25.31 -0.22
C GLN A 167 15.19 -25.32 1.14
N GLN A 168 15.22 -24.21 1.87
CA GLN A 168 14.57 -24.10 3.17
C GLN A 168 13.05 -24.31 3.07
N ILE A 169 12.38 -23.68 2.10
CA ILE A 169 10.94 -23.92 1.84
C ILE A 169 10.70 -25.41 1.57
N LYS A 170 11.56 -26.06 0.76
CA LYS A 170 11.44 -27.48 0.42
C LYS A 170 11.67 -28.44 1.59
N THR A 171 12.27 -28.01 2.69
CA THR A 171 12.36 -28.82 3.92
C THR A 171 11.04 -28.89 4.68
N THR A 172 10.12 -27.98 4.39
CA THR A 172 8.76 -27.95 4.95
C THR A 172 7.78 -28.61 3.98
N ASN A 173 6.52 -28.77 4.38
CA ASN A 173 5.47 -29.10 3.42
C ASN A 173 5.27 -27.92 2.46
N TYR A 174 5.34 -28.16 1.16
CA TYR A 174 5.27 -27.11 0.13
C TYR A 174 4.53 -27.61 -1.10
N ASP A 175 4.05 -26.67 -1.90
CA ASP A 175 3.52 -26.97 -3.23
C ASP A 175 3.93 -25.87 -4.22
N ARG A 176 3.72 -26.12 -5.51
CA ARG A 176 3.87 -25.12 -6.56
C ARG A 176 2.64 -24.21 -6.57
N LEU A 177 2.85 -22.94 -6.88
CA LEU A 177 1.76 -21.96 -6.92
C LEU A 177 0.63 -22.40 -7.86
N SER A 178 0.94 -22.98 -9.03
CA SER A 178 -0.05 -23.51 -9.98
C SER A 178 -0.96 -24.61 -9.41
N SER A 179 -0.47 -25.42 -8.47
CA SER A 179 -1.25 -26.43 -7.75
C SER A 179 -2.21 -25.81 -6.73
N ILE A 180 -1.87 -24.64 -6.18
CA ILE A 180 -2.62 -23.94 -5.13
C ILE A 180 -3.69 -23.03 -5.74
N VAL A 181 -3.39 -22.34 -6.84
CA VAL A 181 -4.28 -21.32 -7.42
C VAL A 181 -4.64 -21.60 -8.87
N LYS A 182 -5.79 -21.06 -9.30
CA LYS A 182 -6.08 -20.80 -10.70
C LYS A 182 -5.50 -19.43 -11.04
N ILE A 183 -4.68 -19.37 -12.08
CA ILE A 183 -4.10 -18.12 -12.59
C ILE A 183 -4.92 -17.67 -13.79
N LYS A 184 -5.32 -16.41 -13.77
CA LYS A 184 -6.00 -15.77 -14.89
C LYS A 184 -5.31 -14.45 -15.22
N LYS A 185 -5.06 -14.23 -16.51
CA LYS A 185 -4.52 -12.98 -17.03
C LYS A 185 -5.67 -11.99 -17.30
N SER A 186 -5.41 -10.70 -17.04
CA SER A 186 -6.29 -9.62 -17.50
C SER A 186 -5.92 -9.18 -18.92
N ILE A 187 -6.13 -7.91 -19.29
CA ILE A 187 -6.03 -7.43 -20.67
C ILE A 187 -5.07 -6.25 -20.86
N GLU A 188 -4.65 -6.06 -22.10
CA GLU A 188 -3.96 -4.86 -22.56
C GLU A 188 -4.84 -4.21 -23.64
N PRO A 189 -5.71 -3.25 -23.29
CA PRO A 189 -6.64 -2.66 -24.25
C PRO A 189 -5.91 -1.78 -25.29
N GLY A 190 -4.72 -1.28 -24.95
CA GLY A 190 -3.96 -0.34 -25.78
C GLY A 190 -4.18 1.10 -25.37
N SER A 191 -3.16 1.94 -25.53
CA SER A 191 -3.16 3.31 -25.00
C SER A 191 -4.20 4.24 -25.63
N ALA A 192 -4.75 3.88 -26.79
CA ALA A 192 -5.80 4.65 -27.47
C ALA A 192 -7.12 4.68 -26.68
N TYR A 193 -7.35 3.70 -25.80
CA TYR A 193 -8.57 3.59 -25.00
C TYR A 193 -8.40 4.14 -23.57
N TYR A 194 -7.27 4.79 -23.27
CA TYR A 194 -7.02 5.40 -21.98
C TYR A 194 -7.58 6.83 -21.90
N THR A 195 -8.32 7.09 -20.82
CA THR A 195 -8.95 8.37 -20.51
C THR A 195 -8.76 8.70 -19.01
N GLU A 196 -9.15 9.91 -18.61
CA GLU A 196 -9.08 10.41 -17.22
C GLU A 196 -10.38 10.15 -16.44
N GLU A 197 -11.46 9.76 -17.12
CA GLU A 197 -12.76 9.43 -16.53
C GLU A 197 -13.35 8.19 -17.22
N GLY A 198 -14.22 7.43 -16.54
CA GLY A 198 -14.88 6.24 -17.10
C GLY A 198 -14.76 5.02 -16.20
N MET A 199 -14.58 3.84 -16.79
CA MET A 199 -14.38 2.59 -16.05
C MET A 199 -12.97 2.54 -15.45
N PRO A 200 -12.80 2.36 -14.13
CA PRO A 200 -11.46 2.38 -13.53
C PRO A 200 -10.59 1.24 -14.04
N PHE A 201 -9.32 1.56 -14.34
CA PHE A 201 -8.33 0.62 -14.85
C PHE A 201 -7.10 0.58 -13.94
N VAL A 202 -7.02 -0.45 -13.11
CA VAL A 202 -5.95 -0.62 -12.11
C VAL A 202 -4.69 -1.17 -12.78
N ARG A 203 -3.58 -0.45 -12.65
CA ARG A 203 -2.25 -0.87 -13.09
C ARG A 203 -1.38 -1.18 -11.89
N VAL A 204 -0.16 -1.70 -12.15
CA VAL A 204 0.78 -2.11 -11.09
C VAL A 204 1.10 -0.97 -10.11
N ALA A 205 1.09 0.28 -10.57
CA ALA A 205 1.34 1.44 -9.72
C ALA A 205 0.15 1.83 -8.83
N ASP A 206 -1.04 1.27 -9.07
CA ASP A 206 -2.28 1.68 -8.41
C ASP A 206 -2.65 0.75 -7.21
N TYR A 207 -1.73 -0.10 -6.75
CA TYR A 207 -1.88 -0.90 -5.53
C TYR A 207 -0.54 -1.30 -4.91
N ASP A 208 -0.59 -1.65 -3.62
CA ASP A 208 0.50 -2.30 -2.89
C ASP A 208 -0.06 -3.45 -2.03
N LYS A 209 0.78 -4.05 -1.18
CA LYS A 209 0.37 -5.14 -0.28
C LYS A 209 -0.65 -4.73 0.79
N PHE A 210 -0.92 -3.44 0.96
CA PHE A 210 -1.78 -2.85 1.99
C PHE A 210 -3.04 -2.18 1.42
N GLY A 211 -3.25 -2.13 0.11
CA GLY A 211 -4.46 -1.57 -0.46
C GLY A 211 -4.37 -1.17 -1.92
N LEU A 212 -5.49 -0.65 -2.42
CA LEU A 212 -5.60 0.00 -3.73
C LEU A 212 -5.50 1.51 -3.53
N SER A 213 -4.86 2.21 -4.46
CA SER A 213 -4.98 3.65 -4.59
C SER A 213 -5.99 4.01 -5.70
N THR A 214 -6.42 5.26 -5.73
CA THR A 214 -7.24 5.77 -6.84
C THR A 214 -6.50 5.58 -8.16
N PRO A 215 -7.10 4.89 -9.15
CA PRO A 215 -6.46 4.69 -10.44
C PRO A 215 -6.24 6.01 -11.18
N ASN A 216 -5.08 6.14 -11.81
CA ASN A 216 -4.77 7.28 -12.67
C ASN A 216 -5.20 7.07 -14.13
N LYS A 217 -5.80 5.92 -14.44
CA LYS A 217 -6.25 5.56 -15.79
C LYS A 217 -7.63 4.92 -15.73
N TYR A 218 -8.44 5.31 -16.70
CA TYR A 218 -9.78 4.80 -16.93
C TYR A 218 -9.91 4.36 -18.38
N LEU A 219 -10.88 3.49 -18.66
CA LEU A 219 -11.21 3.06 -20.01
C LEU A 219 -12.40 3.84 -20.55
N THR A 220 -12.36 4.12 -21.84
CA THR A 220 -13.43 4.85 -22.53
C THR A 220 -14.74 4.06 -22.54
N ASP A 221 -15.86 4.78 -22.59
CA ASP A 221 -17.18 4.19 -22.70
C ASP A 221 -17.33 3.34 -23.98
N GLU A 222 -16.68 3.74 -25.07
CA GLU A 222 -16.63 2.99 -26.33
C GLU A 222 -16.03 1.61 -26.13
N PHE A 223 -14.83 1.53 -25.54
CA PHE A 223 -14.18 0.25 -25.22
C PHE A 223 -15.09 -0.60 -24.33
N CYS A 224 -15.74 0.03 -23.33
CA CYS A 224 -16.60 -0.67 -22.39
C CYS A 224 -17.86 -1.25 -23.03
N LYS A 225 -18.47 -0.54 -24.00
CA LYS A 225 -19.64 -1.01 -24.73
C LYS A 225 -19.29 -2.18 -25.65
N GLU A 226 -18.19 -2.06 -26.39
CA GLU A 226 -17.73 -3.10 -27.32
C GLU A 226 -17.26 -4.38 -26.61
N ASN A 227 -16.77 -4.26 -25.36
CA ASN A 227 -16.17 -5.36 -24.61
C ASN A 227 -16.93 -5.72 -23.32
N SER A 228 -18.23 -5.44 -23.24
CA SER A 228 -19.02 -5.60 -22.02
C SER A 228 -18.95 -7.00 -21.39
N GLU A 229 -19.10 -8.07 -22.18
CA GLU A 229 -18.99 -9.45 -21.70
C GLU A 229 -17.58 -9.79 -21.19
N LEU A 230 -16.56 -9.32 -21.89
CA LEU A 230 -15.17 -9.51 -21.52
C LEU A 230 -14.88 -8.80 -20.19
N ILE A 231 -15.34 -7.56 -20.03
CA ILE A 231 -15.19 -6.76 -18.81
C ILE A 231 -15.84 -7.48 -17.63
N GLU A 232 -17.09 -7.94 -17.77
CA GLU A 232 -17.77 -8.62 -16.67
C GLU A 232 -17.05 -9.92 -16.29
N LYS A 233 -16.51 -10.65 -17.27
CA LYS A 233 -15.66 -11.80 -17.00
C LYS A 233 -14.38 -11.41 -16.27
N LEU A 234 -13.77 -10.27 -16.59
CA LEU A 234 -12.47 -9.85 -16.07
C LEU A 234 -12.52 -9.14 -14.72
N LYS A 235 -13.66 -8.61 -14.30
CA LYS A 235 -13.82 -7.99 -12.98
C LYS A 235 -13.44 -8.99 -11.87
N PRO A 236 -12.38 -8.71 -11.10
CA PRO A 236 -12.03 -9.53 -9.95
C PRO A 236 -13.16 -9.57 -8.92
N LYS A 237 -13.36 -10.73 -8.29
CA LYS A 237 -14.31 -10.88 -7.19
C LYS A 237 -13.58 -10.84 -5.84
N LYS A 238 -14.32 -10.70 -4.74
CA LYS A 238 -13.80 -10.82 -3.37
C LYS A 238 -12.92 -12.08 -3.26
N GLU A 239 -11.84 -11.98 -2.48
CA GLU A 239 -10.79 -13.01 -2.30
C GLU A 239 -9.92 -13.31 -3.54
N THR A 240 -10.12 -12.60 -4.66
CA THR A 240 -9.12 -12.62 -5.74
C THR A 240 -7.85 -11.94 -5.27
N ILE A 241 -6.71 -12.61 -5.43
CA ILE A 241 -5.40 -12.03 -5.17
C ILE A 241 -4.89 -11.40 -6.47
N LEU A 242 -4.73 -10.08 -6.47
CA LEU A 242 -4.01 -9.35 -7.50
C LEU A 242 -2.52 -9.60 -7.30
N PHE A 243 -1.84 -10.09 -8.33
CA PHE A 243 -0.42 -10.45 -8.26
C PHE A 243 0.36 -9.85 -9.42
N SER A 244 1.34 -9.01 -9.13
CA SER A 244 2.11 -8.31 -10.15
C SER A 244 3.15 -9.23 -10.79
N LYS A 245 3.11 -9.36 -12.12
CA LYS A 245 4.17 -10.04 -12.88
C LYS A 245 5.12 -9.10 -13.62
N ASP A 246 4.80 -7.81 -13.70
CA ASP A 246 5.64 -6.79 -14.36
C ASP A 246 5.90 -5.60 -13.42
N GLY A 247 7.05 -4.93 -13.54
CA GLY A 247 7.37 -3.74 -12.75
C GLY A 247 7.65 -4.10 -11.28
N SER A 248 6.71 -3.85 -10.38
CA SER A 248 6.78 -4.23 -8.96
C SER A 248 6.44 -5.71 -8.78
N VAL A 249 7.22 -6.56 -9.45
CA VAL A 249 7.04 -8.02 -9.56
C VAL A 249 6.92 -8.65 -8.17
N GLY A 250 5.95 -9.57 -8.03
CA GLY A 250 5.74 -10.32 -6.79
C GLY A 250 4.82 -9.65 -5.77
N THR A 251 4.41 -8.40 -6.00
CA THR A 251 3.46 -7.72 -5.09
C THR A 251 2.11 -8.41 -5.14
N ALA A 252 1.59 -8.81 -3.98
CA ALA A 252 0.29 -9.47 -3.85
C ALA A 252 -0.69 -8.65 -3.00
N TYR A 253 -1.94 -8.53 -3.44
CA TYR A 253 -3.01 -7.91 -2.66
C TYR A 253 -4.33 -8.64 -2.87
N MET A 254 -5.01 -8.99 -1.78
CA MET A 254 -6.27 -9.73 -1.84
C MET A 254 -7.47 -8.81 -1.64
N LEU A 255 -8.40 -8.88 -2.58
CA LEU A 255 -9.59 -8.06 -2.56
C LEU A 255 -10.54 -8.42 -1.42
N ARG A 256 -10.96 -7.41 -0.68
CA ARG A 256 -11.93 -7.53 0.43
C ARG A 256 -13.39 -7.40 -0.02
N LYS A 257 -13.62 -6.89 -1.24
CA LYS A 257 -14.93 -6.75 -1.89
C LYS A 257 -14.82 -7.04 -3.38
N ASP A 258 -15.95 -7.29 -4.04
CA ASP A 258 -16.00 -7.37 -5.50
C ASP A 258 -15.53 -6.06 -6.13
N ALA A 259 -14.74 -6.17 -7.20
CA ALA A 259 -14.21 -5.01 -7.90
C ALA A 259 -15.23 -4.45 -8.91
N ASP A 260 -15.31 -3.13 -8.92
CA ASP A 260 -15.97 -2.31 -9.94
C ASP A 260 -14.99 -1.85 -11.03
N PHE A 261 -13.81 -2.46 -11.11
CA PHE A 261 -12.73 -2.15 -12.04
C PHE A 261 -12.18 -3.41 -12.70
N ILE A 262 -11.38 -3.23 -13.75
CA ILE A 262 -10.53 -4.28 -14.32
C ILE A 262 -9.05 -3.87 -14.21
N THR A 263 -8.14 -4.84 -14.35
CA THR A 263 -6.70 -4.60 -14.17
C THR A 263 -5.94 -4.70 -15.47
N SER A 264 -4.71 -4.18 -15.51
CA SER A 264 -3.81 -4.39 -16.65
C SER A 264 -3.31 -5.83 -16.76
N SER A 265 -2.83 -6.19 -17.95
CA SER A 265 -2.28 -7.51 -18.26
C SER A 265 -1.04 -7.88 -17.43
N ALA A 266 -0.40 -6.89 -16.81
CA ALA A 266 0.71 -7.01 -15.86
C ALA A 266 0.29 -7.54 -14.49
N ILE A 267 -1.02 -7.57 -14.21
CA ILE A 267 -1.58 -8.07 -12.96
C ILE A 267 -2.30 -9.38 -13.25
N LEU A 268 -1.84 -10.44 -12.59
CA LEU A 268 -2.50 -11.74 -12.59
C LEU A 268 -3.58 -11.76 -11.52
N HIS A 269 -4.69 -12.45 -11.80
CA HIS A 269 -5.73 -12.77 -10.84
C HIS A 269 -5.50 -14.20 -10.37
N LEU A 270 -5.15 -14.37 -9.10
CA LEU A 270 -5.01 -15.68 -8.48
C LEU A 270 -6.25 -15.99 -7.65
N THR A 271 -6.77 -17.20 -7.81
CA THR A 271 -7.91 -17.70 -7.02
C THR A 271 -7.53 -19.05 -6.42
N VAL A 272 -7.58 -19.16 -5.10
CA VAL A 272 -7.27 -20.44 -4.40
C VAL A 272 -8.23 -21.53 -4.87
N ARG A 273 -7.67 -22.70 -5.21
CA ARG A 273 -8.42 -23.86 -5.71
C ARG A 273 -9.22 -24.56 -4.61
N ASP A 274 -8.60 -24.73 -3.45
CA ASP A 274 -9.16 -25.46 -2.31
C ASP A 274 -8.95 -24.67 -1.02
N LYS A 275 -10.00 -23.97 -0.59
CA LYS A 275 -9.98 -23.13 0.62
C LYS A 275 -9.97 -23.93 1.92
N THR A 276 -10.19 -25.24 1.85
CA THR A 276 -10.06 -26.13 3.02
C THR A 276 -8.61 -26.50 3.31
N LYS A 277 -7.70 -26.25 2.36
CA LYS A 277 -6.26 -26.49 2.49
C LYS A 277 -5.46 -25.20 2.62
N ILE A 278 -5.87 -24.16 1.89
CA ILE A 278 -5.15 -22.88 1.85
C ILE A 278 -6.11 -21.72 2.09
N ILE A 279 -5.81 -20.88 3.07
CA ILE A 279 -6.54 -19.63 3.30
C ILE A 279 -5.98 -18.54 2.36
N PRO A 280 -6.82 -17.84 1.57
CA PRO A 280 -6.38 -16.80 0.63
C PRO A 280 -5.55 -15.68 1.28
N GLU A 281 -5.91 -15.25 2.49
CA GLU A 281 -5.22 -14.21 3.25
C GLU A 281 -3.81 -14.67 3.66
N TYR A 282 -3.69 -15.90 4.16
CA TYR A 282 -2.40 -16.53 4.44
C TYR A 282 -1.53 -16.58 3.18
N LEU A 283 -2.08 -17.07 2.06
CA LEU A 283 -1.36 -17.16 0.81
C LEU A 283 -0.86 -15.78 0.36
N THR A 284 -1.68 -14.74 0.52
CA THR A 284 -1.31 -13.37 0.17
C THR A 284 -0.14 -12.85 1.01
N LEU A 285 -0.12 -13.14 2.32
CA LEU A 285 1.02 -12.83 3.17
C LEU A 285 2.27 -13.63 2.73
N ALA A 286 2.12 -14.93 2.47
CA ALA A 286 3.22 -15.79 2.03
C ALA A 286 3.84 -15.32 0.70
N LEU A 287 3.03 -14.88 -0.27
CA LEU A 287 3.49 -14.31 -1.54
C LEU A 287 4.29 -13.00 -1.36
N ASN A 288 3.91 -12.16 -0.38
CA ASN A 288 4.64 -10.94 -0.05
C ASN A 288 5.84 -11.17 0.89
N SER A 289 5.98 -12.37 1.45
CA SER A 289 7.08 -12.70 2.34
C SER A 289 8.40 -12.76 1.57
N LYS A 290 9.52 -12.57 2.29
CA LYS A 290 10.87 -12.68 1.75
C LYS A 290 11.12 -13.98 0.96
N LEU A 291 10.39 -15.04 1.27
CA LEU A 291 10.53 -16.37 0.66
C LEU A 291 10.09 -16.42 -0.80
N VAL A 292 8.97 -15.78 -1.11
CA VAL A 292 8.47 -15.70 -2.49
C VAL A 292 9.07 -14.49 -3.20
N GLN A 293 9.30 -13.38 -2.50
CA GLN A 293 9.97 -12.21 -3.08
C GLN A 293 11.37 -12.55 -3.58
N MET A 294 12.14 -13.37 -2.87
CA MET A 294 13.46 -13.81 -3.34
C MET A 294 13.38 -14.72 -4.57
N GLN A 295 12.30 -15.48 -4.77
CA GLN A 295 12.07 -16.22 -6.01
C GLN A 295 11.70 -15.26 -7.16
N ALA A 296 10.89 -14.26 -6.88
CA ALA A 296 10.53 -13.20 -7.81
C ALA A 296 11.77 -12.43 -8.29
N GLU A 297 12.62 -11.99 -7.36
CA GLU A 297 13.89 -11.31 -7.63
C GLU A 297 14.86 -12.17 -8.44
N ARG A 298 14.90 -13.49 -8.17
CA ARG A 298 15.73 -14.43 -8.94
C ARG A 298 15.23 -14.58 -10.36
N ASP A 299 13.95 -14.88 -10.52
CA ASP A 299 13.39 -15.34 -11.79
C ASP A 299 13.04 -14.18 -12.73
N ALA A 300 12.69 -13.02 -12.19
CA ALA A 300 12.40 -11.84 -13.00
C ALA A 300 13.60 -11.42 -13.86
N GLY A 301 13.32 -10.96 -15.08
CA GLY A 301 14.32 -10.42 -15.99
C GLY A 301 13.83 -9.17 -16.71
N GLY A 302 14.73 -8.48 -17.40
CA GLY A 302 14.43 -7.26 -18.16
C GLY A 302 15.21 -6.05 -17.66
N SER A 303 15.61 -5.16 -18.57
CA SER A 303 16.50 -4.04 -18.25
C SER A 303 15.77 -2.81 -17.71
N ILE A 304 14.57 -2.52 -18.22
CA ILE A 304 13.80 -1.31 -17.85
C ILE A 304 12.62 -1.68 -16.97
N ILE A 305 11.86 -2.70 -17.37
CA ILE A 305 10.72 -3.23 -16.63
C ILE A 305 11.01 -4.70 -16.38
N LEU A 306 11.06 -5.06 -15.10
CA LEU A 306 11.18 -6.45 -14.69
C LEU A 306 9.92 -7.22 -15.10
N HIS A 307 10.12 -8.42 -15.60
CA HIS A 307 9.08 -9.33 -16.05
C HIS A 307 9.34 -10.72 -15.47
N TRP A 308 8.37 -11.26 -14.74
CA TRP A 308 8.38 -12.64 -14.27
C TRP A 308 7.42 -13.46 -15.12
N ARG A 309 7.94 -14.46 -15.84
CA ARG A 309 7.12 -15.20 -16.80
C ARG A 309 6.08 -16.02 -16.06
N ILE A 310 4.89 -16.16 -16.64
CA ILE A 310 3.79 -16.93 -16.04
C ILE A 310 4.24 -18.38 -15.75
N SER A 311 5.00 -19.01 -16.65
CA SER A 311 5.53 -20.37 -16.45
C SER A 311 6.50 -20.47 -15.26
N GLU A 312 7.22 -19.39 -14.93
CA GLU A 312 8.11 -19.35 -13.76
C GLU A 312 7.27 -19.13 -12.49
N ILE A 313 6.31 -18.20 -12.53
CA ILE A 313 5.34 -17.94 -11.45
C ILE A 313 4.57 -19.22 -11.08
N GLU A 314 4.11 -19.99 -12.07
CA GLU A 314 3.40 -21.26 -11.89
C GLU A 314 4.23 -22.28 -11.10
N ASN A 315 5.56 -22.20 -11.18
CA ASN A 315 6.50 -23.10 -10.52
C ASN A 315 7.11 -22.53 -9.24
N ALA A 316 6.76 -21.30 -8.85
CA ALA A 316 7.17 -20.74 -7.57
C ALA A 316 6.73 -21.66 -6.42
N VAL A 317 7.65 -21.95 -5.50
CA VAL A 317 7.37 -22.82 -4.35
C VAL A 317 6.79 -21.97 -3.22
N VAL A 318 5.68 -22.44 -2.67
CA VAL A 318 4.97 -21.79 -1.57
C VAL A 318 4.82 -22.80 -0.42
N PRO A 319 5.17 -22.43 0.82
CA PRO A 319 4.96 -23.29 1.97
C PRO A 319 3.47 -23.55 2.21
N VAL A 320 3.14 -24.79 2.56
CA VAL A 320 1.80 -25.25 2.94
C VAL A 320 1.86 -25.67 4.40
N ILE A 321 1.70 -24.68 5.29
CA ILE A 321 1.73 -24.87 6.74
C ILE A 321 0.40 -25.42 7.26
N ASP A 322 0.39 -25.82 8.53
CA ASP A 322 -0.80 -26.28 9.23
C ASP A 322 -1.96 -25.28 9.13
N PHE A 323 -3.18 -25.79 8.92
CA PHE A 323 -4.36 -24.95 8.66
C PHE A 323 -4.71 -24.03 9.82
N ASP A 324 -4.52 -24.47 11.07
CA ASP A 324 -4.77 -23.62 12.25
C ASP A 324 -3.75 -22.47 12.33
N LYS A 325 -2.49 -22.72 11.93
CA LYS A 325 -1.48 -21.66 11.79
C LYS A 325 -1.78 -20.70 10.64
N GLN A 326 -2.32 -21.19 9.52
CA GLN A 326 -2.81 -20.30 8.46
C GLN A 326 -3.94 -19.40 8.97
N ARG A 327 -4.84 -19.93 9.79
CA ARG A 327 -5.96 -19.17 10.38
C ARG A 327 -5.46 -18.10 11.34
N GLU A 328 -4.54 -18.45 12.23
CA GLU A 328 -3.88 -17.48 13.13
C GLU A 328 -3.26 -16.31 12.35
N ILE A 329 -2.54 -16.60 11.27
CA ILE A 329 -1.94 -15.58 10.38
C ILE A 329 -3.04 -14.75 9.70
N ALA A 330 -4.07 -15.40 9.15
CA ALA A 330 -5.16 -14.72 8.46
C ALA A 330 -5.91 -13.76 9.39
N ASP A 331 -6.17 -14.15 10.63
CA ASP A 331 -6.84 -13.33 11.64
C ASP A 331 -6.00 -12.09 12.00
N LEU A 332 -4.67 -12.25 12.18
CA LEU A 332 -3.75 -11.14 12.43
C LEU A 332 -3.69 -10.15 11.25
N VAL A 333 -3.69 -10.66 10.02
CA VAL A 333 -3.72 -9.84 8.81
C VAL A 333 -5.04 -9.09 8.72
N GLU A 334 -6.17 -9.75 8.96
CA GLU A 334 -7.50 -9.13 8.89
C GLU A 334 -7.66 -8.05 9.96
N GLU A 335 -7.21 -8.31 11.20
CA GLU A 335 -7.19 -7.29 12.26
C GLU A 335 -6.31 -6.10 11.87
N SER A 336 -5.15 -6.33 11.24
CA SER A 336 -4.33 -5.24 10.70
C SER A 336 -5.10 -4.37 9.72
N PHE A 337 -5.78 -4.97 8.72
CA PHE A 337 -6.56 -4.21 7.74
C PHE A 337 -7.75 -3.47 8.37
N LYS A 338 -8.43 -4.09 9.34
CA LYS A 338 -9.51 -3.47 10.10
C LYS A 338 -9.03 -2.24 10.86
N LEU A 339 -7.92 -2.35 11.58
CA LEU A 339 -7.32 -1.25 12.35
C LEU A 339 -6.84 -0.11 11.43
N LYS A 340 -6.25 -0.44 10.27
CA LYS A 340 -5.87 0.56 9.26
C LYS A 340 -7.10 1.34 8.77
N LYS A 341 -8.18 0.63 8.41
CA LYS A 341 -9.43 1.24 7.97
C LYS A 341 -10.06 2.11 9.05
N GLN A 342 -10.00 1.69 10.32
CA GLN A 342 -10.43 2.52 11.45
C GLN A 342 -9.59 3.80 11.55
N SER A 343 -8.26 3.72 11.41
CA SER A 343 -7.41 4.92 11.39
C SER A 343 -7.79 5.89 10.27
N GLU A 344 -7.97 5.39 9.04
CA GLU A 344 -8.36 6.20 7.89
C GLU A 344 -9.72 6.87 8.11
N HIS A 345 -10.70 6.13 8.64
CA HIS A 345 -12.03 6.66 8.99
C HIS A 345 -11.95 7.78 10.02
N LEU A 346 -11.20 7.61 11.12
CA LEU A 346 -11.09 8.62 12.17
C LEU A 346 -10.49 9.92 11.64
N LEU A 347 -9.51 9.86 10.72
CA LEU A 347 -8.94 11.04 10.07
C LEU A 347 -9.95 11.75 9.16
N GLU A 348 -10.76 11.00 8.42
CA GLU A 348 -11.82 11.57 7.58
C GLU A 348 -12.95 12.19 8.40
N VAL A 349 -13.33 11.56 9.52
CA VAL A 349 -14.28 12.11 10.49
C VAL A 349 -13.74 13.41 11.10
N ALA A 350 -12.46 13.45 11.50
CA ALA A 350 -11.82 14.65 12.02
C ALA A 350 -11.85 15.80 11.00
N LYS A 351 -11.51 15.51 9.74
CA LYS A 351 -11.54 16.50 8.65
C LYS A 351 -12.96 17.02 8.41
N THR A 352 -13.94 16.12 8.33
CA THR A 352 -15.35 16.49 8.09
C THR A 352 -15.90 17.33 9.25
N ALA A 353 -15.56 16.99 10.50
CA ALA A 353 -15.97 17.78 11.65
C ALA A 353 -15.40 19.21 11.62
N VAL A 354 -14.12 19.38 11.24
CA VAL A 354 -13.53 20.71 11.07
C VAL A 354 -14.23 21.51 9.97
N GLU A 355 -14.57 20.89 8.84
CA GLU A 355 -15.34 21.54 7.77
C GLU A 355 -16.74 21.96 8.26
N MET A 356 -17.43 21.08 8.99
CA MET A 356 -18.75 21.37 9.57
C MET A 356 -18.71 22.51 10.60
N ALA A 357 -17.67 22.56 11.43
CA ALA A 357 -17.50 23.62 12.42
C ALA A 357 -17.37 25.00 11.75
N ILE A 358 -16.69 25.06 10.60
CA ILE A 358 -16.52 26.29 9.79
C ILE A 358 -17.82 26.66 9.07
N GLU A 359 -18.55 25.67 8.53
CA GLU A 359 -19.74 25.90 7.70
C GLU A 359 -20.99 26.22 8.50
N LYS A 360 -21.10 25.64 9.69
CA LYS A 360 -22.34 25.62 10.47
C LYS A 360 -22.09 26.10 11.89
N SER A 361 -21.61 25.20 12.76
CA SER A 361 -21.31 25.47 14.15
C SER A 361 -20.48 24.36 14.77
N GLU A 362 -19.73 24.68 15.83
CA GLU A 362 -18.98 23.70 16.62
C GLU A 362 -19.90 22.67 17.29
N TYR A 363 -21.11 23.09 17.69
CA TYR A 363 -22.10 22.20 18.26
C TYR A 363 -22.51 21.07 17.29
N GLU A 364 -22.83 21.40 16.03
CA GLU A 364 -23.15 20.40 15.02
C GLU A 364 -21.96 19.49 14.69
N ALA A 365 -20.74 20.04 14.70
CA ALA A 365 -19.53 19.26 14.48
C ALA A 365 -19.27 18.26 15.61
N ILE A 366 -19.49 18.64 16.87
CA ILE A 366 -19.34 17.75 18.03
C ILE A 366 -20.37 16.62 17.99
N ASP A 367 -21.64 16.93 17.72
CA ASP A 367 -22.70 15.91 17.56
C ASP A 367 -22.36 14.92 16.42
N PHE A 368 -21.78 15.42 15.32
CA PHE A 368 -21.28 14.56 14.25
C PHE A 368 -20.12 13.66 14.71
N LEU A 369 -19.15 14.18 15.47
CA LEU A 369 -18.03 13.39 16.00
C LEU A 369 -18.54 12.24 16.87
N GLU A 370 -19.40 12.53 17.85
CA GLU A 370 -19.93 11.53 18.79
C GLU A 370 -20.65 10.39 18.07
N LYS A 371 -21.41 10.71 17.02
CA LYS A 371 -22.10 9.72 16.19
C LYS A 371 -21.15 8.86 15.36
N ASN A 372 -20.00 9.38 14.93
CA ASN A 372 -19.17 8.71 13.91
C ASN A 372 -17.88 8.06 14.46
N ILE A 373 -17.50 8.33 15.71
CA ILE A 373 -16.33 7.71 16.35
C ILE A 373 -16.53 6.19 16.57
N ASN A 374 -17.75 5.77 16.92
CA ASN A 374 -18.04 4.36 17.26
C ASN A 374 -18.70 3.56 16.12
N ASN A 375 -19.13 4.22 15.03
CA ASN A 375 -19.96 3.62 14.00
C ASN A 375 -19.21 2.81 12.93
N TYR A 376 -17.99 2.34 13.21
CA TYR A 376 -17.24 1.52 12.25
C TYR A 376 -16.50 0.34 12.91
N GLY A 377 -17.15 -0.83 12.88
CA GLY A 377 -16.61 -2.06 13.47
C GLY A 377 -17.41 -3.35 13.29
N SER A 378 -18.47 -3.37 12.48
CA SER A 378 -19.22 -4.58 12.07
C SER A 378 -18.81 -5.09 10.70
#